data_AF-A0A451ADU1-F1
#
_entry.id   AF-A0A451ADU1-F1
#
_cell.length_a   1.000
_cell.length_b   1.000
_cell.length_c   1.000
_cell.angle_alpha   90.00
_cell.angle_beta   90.00
_cell.angle_gamma   90.00
#
_symmetry.space_group_name_H-M   'P 1'
#
loop_
_entity.id
_entity.type
_entity.pdbx_description
1 polymer ?
#
loop_
_entity_poly.entity_id
_entity_poly.type
_entity_poly.pdbx_seq_one_letter_code
_entity_poly.pdbx_strand_id
1 'polypeptide(L)' 'MRKYASVPISLADSCLLRMTELLPESRLLILDSDFSIYRRHGREPVPVVMPEK' A
#
# COMPACT_ATOMS: atom_id res chain seq x y z
N MET A 1 13.73 -7.14 2.23
CA MET A 1 12.85 -6.75 1.09
C MET A 1 12.80 -7.87 0.03
N ARG A 2 12.02 -8.94 0.24
CA ARG A 2 11.87 -10.00 -0.80
C ARG A 2 10.42 -10.33 -1.18
N LYS A 3 9.43 -9.87 -0.42
CA LYS A 3 8.04 -10.33 -0.56
C LYS A 3 7.27 -9.73 -1.76
N TYR A 4 7.85 -8.71 -2.41
CA TYR A 4 7.32 -8.09 -3.64
C TYR A 4 8.40 -7.94 -4.70
N ALA A 5 9.52 -8.68 -4.62
CA ALA A 5 10.62 -8.50 -5.57
C ALA A 5 10.24 -8.85 -7.04
N SER A 6 9.18 -9.66 -7.22
CA SER A 6 8.63 -10.04 -8.52
C SER A 6 7.48 -9.14 -9.01
N VAL A 7 7.04 -8.17 -8.19
CA VAL A 7 6.07 -7.14 -8.58
C VAL A 7 6.85 -5.83 -8.57
N PRO A 8 7.06 -5.13 -9.69
CA PRO A 8 7.80 -3.88 -9.69
C PRO A 8 7.05 -2.83 -8.87
N ILE A 9 7.34 -2.75 -7.57
CA ILE A 9 6.83 -1.71 -6.70
C ILE A 9 7.71 -0.48 -6.87
N SER A 10 7.10 0.67 -7.15
CA SER A 10 7.86 1.91 -7.24
C SER A 10 8.39 2.30 -5.85
N LEU A 11 9.45 3.13 -5.82
CA LEU A 11 9.93 3.68 -4.55
C LEU A 11 8.81 4.46 -3.84
N ALA A 12 7.99 5.21 -4.59
CA ALA A 12 6.88 5.97 -4.05
C ALA A 12 5.86 5.06 -3.34
N ASP A 13 5.46 3.96 -3.97
CA ASP A 13 4.52 3.00 -3.38
C ASP A 13 5.08 2.35 -2.12
N SER A 14 6.40 2.06 -2.10
CA SER A 14 7.06 1.53 -0.91
C SER A 14 7.12 2.54 0.24
N CYS A 15 7.25 3.83 -0.05
CA CYS A 15 7.17 4.89 0.94
C CYS A 15 5.76 5.02 1.52
N LEU A 16 4.73 4.97 0.66
CA LEU A 16 3.33 4.96 1.10
C LEU A 16 3.06 3.77 2.02
N LEU A 17 3.47 2.57 1.61
CA LEU A 17 3.32 1.35 2.42
C LEU A 17 4.03 1.51 3.78
N ARG A 18 5.25 2.04 3.79
CA ARG A 18 6.01 2.28 5.03
C ARG A 18 5.31 3.27 5.95
N MET A 19 4.69 4.33 5.42
CA MET A 19 3.92 5.27 6.24
C MET A 19 2.71 4.59 6.90
N THR A 20 2.04 3.66 6.22
CA THR A 20 0.91 2.91 6.81
C THR A 20 1.31 1.93 7.91
N GLU A 21 2.58 1.49 7.92
CA GLU A 21 3.16 0.69 9.01
C GLU A 21 3.51 1.56 10.23
N LEU A 22 3.92 2.80 10.00
CA LEU A 22 4.28 3.74 11.06
C LEU A 22 3.06 4.43 11.70
N LEU A 23 1.99 4.60 10.92
CA LEU A 23 0.75 5.28 11.32
C LEU A 23 -0.44 4.32 11.11
N PRO A 24 -0.78 3.48 12.10
CA PRO A 24 -1.77 2.41 11.94
C PRO A 24 -3.18 2.87 11.54
N GLU A 25 -3.55 4.11 11.90
CA GLU A 25 -4.84 4.74 11.59
C GLU A 25 -4.89 5.46 10.24
N SER A 26 -3.74 5.54 9.54
CA SER A 26 -3.69 6.18 8.22
C SER A 26 -4.48 5.38 7.19
N ARG A 27 -5.05 6.08 6.21
CA ARG A 27 -5.71 5.49 5.03
C ARG A 27 -5.14 6.13 3.77
N LEU A 28 -4.92 5.33 2.74
CA LEU A 28 -4.42 5.83 1.46
C LEU A 28 -5.58 6.16 0.54
N LEU A 29 -5.64 7.40 0.06
CA LEU A 29 -6.49 7.77 -1.06
C LEU A 29 -5.76 7.41 -2.35
N ILE A 30 -6.35 6.54 -3.15
CA ILE A 30 -5.76 6.04 -4.39
C ILE A 30 -6.77 6.13 -5.51
N LEU A 31 -6.28 6.46 -6.70
CA LEU A 31 -7.06 6.47 -7.94
C LEU A 31 -6.79 5.22 -8.80
N ASP A 32 -5.76 4.45 -8.42
CA ASP A 32 -5.33 3.23 -9.07
C ASP A 32 -5.70 2.02 -8.21
N SER A 33 -6.34 1.02 -8.81
CA SER A 33 -6.77 -0.23 -8.17
C SER A 33 -5.60 -1.14 -7.78
N ASP A 34 -4.43 -0.95 -8.38
CA ASP A 34 -3.29 -1.86 -8.23
C ASP A 34 -2.71 -1.85 -6.79
N PHE A 35 -2.97 -0.80 -6.01
CA PHE A 35 -2.47 -0.71 -4.64
C PHE A 35 -3.12 -1.71 -3.67
N SER A 36 -4.27 -2.27 -4.02
CA SER A 36 -5.02 -3.23 -3.19
C SER A 36 -4.28 -4.55 -2.93
N ILE A 37 -3.26 -4.86 -3.74
CA ILE A 37 -2.44 -6.07 -3.59
C ILE A 37 -1.40 -5.95 -2.47
N TYR A 38 -1.07 -4.74 -2.04
CA TYR A 38 -0.05 -4.51 -1.02
C TYR A 38 -0.58 -4.81 0.39
N ARG A 39 0.33 -5.29 1.23
CA ARG A 39 0.04 -5.66 2.62
C ARG A 39 1.04 -5.01 3.56
N ARG A 40 0.57 -4.27 4.56
CA ARG A 40 1.42 -3.75 5.64
C ARG A 40 1.85 -4.89 6.55
N HIS A 41 3.07 -4.82 7.09
CA HIS A 41 3.68 -5.90 7.87
C HIS A 41 3.69 -7.28 7.15
N GLY A 42 3.55 -7.24 5.82
CA GLY A 42 3.51 -8.41 4.95
C GLY A 42 2.27 -9.30 5.06
N ARG A 43 1.23 -8.94 5.83
CA ARG A 43 0.01 -9.77 5.95
C ARG A 43 -1.29 -8.98 6.06
N GLU A 44 -1.23 -7.77 6.59
CA GLU A 44 -2.42 -6.96 6.84
C GLU A 44 -2.79 -6.17 5.58
N PRO A 45 -4.07 -6.13 5.18
CA PRO A 45 -4.50 -5.23 4.10
C PRO A 45 -4.11 -3.80 4.41
N VAL A 46 -3.61 -3.08 3.40
CA VAL A 46 -3.45 -1.63 3.53
C VAL A 46 -4.85 -1.01 3.44
N PRO A 47 -5.26 -0.17 4.41
CA PRO A 47 -6.55 0.51 4.34
C PRO A 47 -6.50 1.57 3.24
N VAL A 48 -7.33 1.38 2.22
CA VAL A 48 -7.40 2.26 1.05
C VAL A 48 -8.81 2.85 0.91
N VAL A 49 -8.88 4.05 0.34
CA VAL A 49 -10.12 4.72 -0.06
C VAL A 49 -9.97 4.99 -1.56
N MET A 50 -10.91 4.49 -2.35
CA MET A 50 -11.07 4.90 -3.74
C MET A 50 -12.33 5.75 -3.82
N PRO A 51 -12.27 6.96 -4.40
CA PRO A 51 -13.47 7.74 -4.64
C PRO A 51 -14.38 7.01 -5.64
N GLU A 52 -15.67 6.99 -5.37
CA GLU A 52 -16.67 6.59 -6.35
C GLU A 52 -16.72 7.63 -7.47
N LYS A 53 -17.07 7.19 -8.68
CA LYS A 53 -17.04 8.01 -9.89
C LYS A 53 -18.18 9.03 -9.93
#